data_AF-A0A8X6N5N9-F1
#
_entry.id   AF-A0A8X6N5N9-F1
#
_cell.length_a   1.000
_cell.length_b   1.000
_cell.length_c   1.000
_cell.angle_alpha   90.00
_cell.angle_beta   90.00
_cell.angle_gamma   90.00
#
_symmetry.space_group_name_H-M   'P 1'
#
loop_
_entity.id
_entity.type
_entity.pdbx_description
1 polymer ?
#
loop_
_entity_poly.entity_id
_entity_poly.type
_entity_poly.pdbx_seq_one_letter_code
_entity_poly.pdbx_strand_id
1 'polypeptide(L)'
;MKRNFFVDSKGGSALPQLRVFLDIHAVSHSFRLLASEDPVTSGVAYASLQSAVRKKILRDPPSGECADFLNGKNVDEFARESGNLSTQWSRSRHSADHLSKYLKFEWVWNKELGCFYLNLFRSLNPVCLAPSTAGLVTRLFRDDLESNYFKQLSDLVDQGKTVEVFSEHPASNHFHLASDYMSCCDWNFIHRTHLGCLQLNATMNFSNRNPR
;
A
#
# COMPACT_ATOMS: atom_id res chain seq x y z
N MET A 1 16.95 15.97 -12.09
CA MET A 1 16.92 14.50 -12.01
C MET A 1 15.46 14.08 -11.84
N LYS A 2 14.78 13.67 -12.92
CA LYS A 2 13.38 13.23 -12.84
C LYS A 2 13.36 11.91 -12.06
N ARG A 3 12.71 11.87 -10.89
CA ARG A 3 12.45 10.62 -10.19
C ARG A 3 11.39 9.89 -11.01
N ASN A 4 11.79 8.90 -11.79
CA ASN A 4 10.83 8.02 -12.45
C ASN A 4 10.07 7.28 -11.35
N PHE A 5 8.80 7.66 -11.19
CA PHE A 5 7.87 7.02 -10.26
C PHE A 5 7.43 5.62 -10.72
N PHE A 6 7.91 5.17 -11.87
CA PHE A 6 7.58 3.90 -12.51
C PHE A 6 8.89 3.19 -12.91
N VAL A 7 8.99 1.88 -12.67
CA VAL A 7 10.14 1.07 -13.09
C VAL A 7 9.80 0.63 -14.50
N ASP A 8 10.52 1.18 -15.48
CA ASP A 8 10.24 1.01 -16.91
C ASP A 8 10.41 -0.46 -17.40
N SER A 9 10.94 -1.36 -16.56
CA SER A 9 11.33 -2.72 -16.96
C SER A 9 10.27 -3.81 -16.75
N LYS A 10 9.05 -3.49 -16.28
CA LYS A 10 7.98 -4.49 -16.08
C LYS A 10 6.71 -4.21 -16.89
N GLY A 11 6.77 -3.23 -17.78
CA GLY A 11 5.66 -2.83 -18.62
C GLY A 11 4.40 -2.35 -17.88
N GLY A 12 3.20 -2.55 -18.45
CA GLY A 12 1.93 -2.11 -17.87
C GLY A 12 1.63 -2.64 -16.46
N SER A 13 2.35 -3.66 -16.01
CA SER A 13 2.32 -4.14 -14.62
C SER A 13 2.94 -3.15 -13.60
N ALA A 14 3.68 -2.14 -14.08
CA ALA A 14 4.18 -1.03 -13.27
C ALA A 14 3.08 -0.01 -12.89
N LEU A 15 1.84 -0.18 -13.35
CA LEU A 15 0.74 0.76 -13.11
C LEU A 15 -0.35 0.21 -12.16
N PRO A 16 -0.03 -0.20 -10.92
CA PRO A 16 -1.08 -0.59 -9.98
C PRO A 16 -2.01 0.59 -9.68
N GLN A 17 -3.21 0.28 -9.16
CA GLN A 17 -4.24 1.28 -8.87
C GLN A 17 -3.69 2.36 -7.92
N LEU A 18 -3.93 3.64 -8.25
CA LEU A 18 -3.48 4.78 -7.44
C LEU A 18 -3.90 4.72 -5.97
N ARG A 19 -5.06 4.10 -5.70
CA ARG A 19 -5.52 3.85 -4.34
C ARG A 19 -4.52 3.03 -3.51
N VAL A 20 -3.94 1.98 -4.10
CA VAL A 20 -2.97 1.11 -3.43
C VAL A 20 -1.66 1.87 -3.15
N PHE A 21 -1.24 2.75 -4.07
CA PHE A 21 -0.09 3.65 -3.82
C PHE A 21 -0.33 4.61 -2.66
N LEU A 22 -1.54 5.17 -2.56
CA LEU A 22 -1.89 6.04 -1.43
C LEU A 22 -1.80 5.28 -0.10
N ASP A 23 -2.24 4.02 -0.09
CA ASP A 23 -2.14 3.16 1.09
C ASP A 23 -0.68 2.85 1.46
N ILE A 24 0.18 2.55 0.45
CA ILE A 24 1.63 2.36 0.67
C ILE A 24 2.23 3.61 1.30
N HIS A 25 1.85 4.79 0.80
CA HIS A 25 2.32 6.06 1.34
C HIS A 25 1.83 6.30 2.77
N ALA A 26 0.59 5.96 3.10
CA ALA A 26 0.05 6.09 4.44
C ALA A 26 0.84 5.23 5.44
N VAL A 27 1.08 3.96 5.12
CA VAL A 27 1.85 3.02 5.96
C VAL A 27 3.31 3.47 6.07
N SER A 28 3.95 3.79 4.93
CA SER A 28 5.35 4.25 4.89
C SER A 28 5.56 5.55 5.68
N HIS A 29 4.62 6.49 5.59
CA HIS A 29 4.70 7.75 6.31
C HIS A 29 4.58 7.53 7.82
N SER A 30 3.62 6.71 8.27
CA SER A 30 3.50 6.32 9.68
C SER A 30 4.77 5.64 10.20
N PHE A 31 5.39 4.78 9.38
CA PHE A 31 6.65 4.13 9.76
C PHE A 31 7.76 5.14 9.94
N ARG A 32 7.93 6.08 9.00
CA ARG A 32 8.93 7.15 9.10
C ARG A 32 8.71 8.07 10.31
N LEU A 33 7.47 8.35 10.71
CA LEU A 33 7.19 9.13 11.91
C LEU A 33 7.67 8.40 13.18
N LEU A 34 7.39 7.09 13.28
CA LEU A 34 7.81 6.27 14.42
C LEU A 34 9.32 5.97 14.40
N ALA A 35 9.92 5.89 13.21
CA ALA A 35 11.33 5.63 12.97
C ALA A 35 12.20 6.90 12.88
N SER A 36 11.64 8.08 13.19
CA SER A 36 12.36 9.34 13.10
C SER A 36 13.58 9.34 14.03
N GLU A 37 14.73 9.79 13.51
CA GLU A 37 15.96 9.95 14.30
C GLU A 37 15.82 11.03 15.39
N ASP A 38 14.99 12.04 15.15
CA ASP A 38 14.65 13.03 16.16
C ASP A 38 13.76 12.42 17.26
N PRO A 39 14.24 12.34 18.53
CA PRO A 39 13.50 11.75 19.63
C PRO A 39 12.22 12.51 19.99
N VAL A 40 12.15 13.82 19.70
CA VAL A 40 10.94 14.62 19.95
C VAL A 40 9.85 14.19 18.96
N THR A 41 10.18 14.15 17.67
CA THR A 41 9.24 13.72 16.63
C THR A 41 8.77 12.28 16.85
N SER A 42 9.67 11.33 17.10
CA SER A 42 9.30 9.92 17.32
C SER A 42 8.51 9.73 18.62
N GLY A 43 8.86 10.45 19.69
CA GLY A 43 8.12 10.46 20.95
C GLY A 43 6.70 11.01 20.80
N VAL A 44 6.53 12.14 20.10
CA VAL A 44 5.21 12.72 19.81
C VAL A 44 4.38 11.81 18.90
N ALA A 45 5.01 11.21 17.89
CA ALA A 45 4.34 10.24 17.02
C ALA A 45 3.85 9.03 17.82
N TYR A 46 4.69 8.47 18.69
CA TYR A 46 4.32 7.34 19.52
C TYR A 46 3.21 7.67 20.53
N ALA A 47 3.30 8.81 21.22
CA ALA A 47 2.25 9.27 22.13
C ALA A 47 0.91 9.51 21.39
N SER A 48 0.98 10.05 20.17
CA SER A 48 -0.19 10.24 19.30
C SER A 48 -0.83 8.91 18.89
N LEU A 49 0.00 7.90 18.55
CA LEU A 49 -0.46 6.54 18.26
C LEU A 49 -1.13 5.93 19.49
N GLN A 50 -0.48 5.98 20.65
CA GLN A 50 -1.06 5.49 21.91
C GLN A 50 -2.40 6.16 22.22
N SER A 51 -2.54 7.46 21.98
CA SER A 51 -3.81 8.18 22.14
C SER A 51 -4.89 7.66 21.19
N ALA A 52 -4.55 7.40 19.92
CA ALA A 52 -5.48 6.84 18.95
C ALA A 52 -5.94 5.42 19.32
N VAL A 53 -5.01 4.59 19.80
CA VAL A 53 -5.31 3.23 20.27
C VAL A 53 -6.13 3.27 21.56
N ARG A 54 -5.74 4.07 22.55
CA ARG A 54 -6.47 4.29 23.81
C ARG A 54 -7.93 4.70 23.56
N LYS A 55 -8.18 5.58 22.58
CA LYS A 55 -9.54 5.98 22.20
C LYS A 55 -10.39 4.83 21.64
N LYS A 56 -9.77 3.80 21.06
CA LYS A 56 -10.45 2.60 20.57
C LYS A 56 -10.70 1.60 21.69
N ILE A 57 -9.66 1.24 22.44
CA ILE A 57 -9.74 0.17 23.45
C ILE A 57 -10.27 0.66 24.80
N LEU A 58 -10.27 1.97 25.05
CA LEU A 58 -10.67 2.64 26.30
C LEU A 58 -9.79 2.30 27.52
N ARG A 59 -8.54 1.89 27.28
CA ARG A 59 -7.51 1.63 28.29
C ARG A 59 -6.12 1.98 27.74
N ASP A 60 -5.11 1.93 28.60
CA ASP A 60 -3.73 2.13 28.20
C ASP A 60 -3.20 0.94 27.39
N PRO A 61 -2.83 1.14 26.11
CA PRO A 61 -2.35 0.06 25.28
C PRO A 61 -0.87 -0.25 25.57
N PRO A 62 -0.49 -1.52 25.82
CA PRO A 62 0.89 -1.94 25.67
C PRO A 62 1.36 -1.75 24.22
N SER A 63 2.67 -1.59 24.01
CA SER A 63 3.24 -1.34 22.68
C SER A 63 2.94 -2.45 21.66
N GLY A 64 2.74 -3.69 22.12
CA GLY A 64 2.32 -4.81 21.25
C GLY A 64 0.93 -4.59 20.64
N GLU A 65 -0.02 -4.07 21.42
CA GLU A 65 -1.36 -3.74 20.92
C GLU A 65 -1.35 -2.55 19.95
N CYS A 66 -0.37 -1.65 20.08
CA CYS A 66 -0.15 -0.61 19.09
C CYS A 66 0.29 -1.19 17.74
N ALA A 67 1.11 -2.25 17.74
CA ALA A 67 1.49 -2.96 16.53
C ALA A 67 0.28 -3.70 15.92
N ASP A 68 -0.51 -4.38 16.75
CA ASP A 68 -1.75 -5.05 16.33
C ASP A 68 -2.76 -4.08 15.69
N PHE A 69 -2.91 -2.89 16.28
CA PHE A 69 -3.72 -1.82 15.73
C PHE A 69 -3.22 -1.39 14.34
N LEU A 70 -1.91 -1.21 14.17
CA LEU A 70 -1.30 -0.82 12.89
C LEU A 70 -1.39 -1.92 11.83
N ASN A 71 -1.47 -3.19 12.24
CA ASN A 71 -1.70 -4.35 11.37
C ASN A 71 -3.13 -4.44 10.82
N GLY A 72 -4.04 -3.54 11.17
CA GLY A 72 -5.41 -3.61 10.67
C GLY A 72 -6.32 -4.55 11.44
N LYS A 73 -5.87 -5.15 12.56
CA LYS A 73 -6.71 -6.08 13.33
C LYS A 73 -8.00 -5.40 13.78
N ASN A 74 -9.13 -5.97 13.36
CA ASN A 74 -10.49 -5.51 13.66
C ASN A 74 -11.21 -6.44 14.66
N VAL A 75 -10.48 -7.31 15.35
CA VAL A 75 -11.07 -8.30 16.26
C VAL A 75 -11.24 -7.69 17.66
N ASP A 76 -12.34 -8.05 18.33
CA ASP A 76 -12.68 -7.70 19.72
C ASP A 76 -12.66 -6.20 20.04
N GLU A 77 -11.77 -5.77 20.94
CA GLU A 77 -11.67 -4.39 21.45
C GLU A 77 -11.41 -3.36 20.34
N PHE A 78 -10.87 -3.81 19.20
CA PHE A 78 -10.59 -2.98 18.04
C PHE A 78 -11.79 -2.77 17.11
N ALA A 79 -12.88 -3.54 17.26
CA ALA A 79 -14.08 -3.46 16.41
C ALA A 79 -14.94 -2.22 16.69
N ARG A 80 -14.73 -1.54 17.82
CA ARG A 80 -15.48 -0.32 18.19
C ARG A 80 -15.34 0.77 17.13
N GLU A 81 -16.45 1.37 16.71
CA GLU A 81 -16.42 2.58 15.90
C GLU A 81 -15.73 3.70 16.70
N SER A 82 -14.70 4.31 16.11
CA SER A 82 -14.10 5.53 16.68
C SER A 82 -14.79 6.71 16.04
N GLY A 83 -15.06 7.76 16.81
CA GLY A 83 -15.67 9.00 16.29
C GLY A 83 -14.99 9.56 15.04
N ASN A 84 -15.73 10.40 14.32
CA ASN A 84 -15.54 10.87 12.93
C ASN A 84 -14.19 11.52 12.56
N LEU A 85 -13.20 11.63 13.45
CA LEU A 85 -11.92 12.25 13.13
C LEU A 85 -10.93 11.21 12.57
N SER A 86 -10.68 11.28 11.26
CA SER A 86 -9.64 10.48 10.60
C SER A 86 -8.25 10.94 11.06
N THR A 87 -7.63 10.19 11.97
CA THR A 87 -6.22 10.40 12.34
C THR A 87 -5.28 9.73 11.34
N GLN A 88 -4.02 10.16 11.28
CA GLN A 88 -2.98 9.48 10.50
C GLN A 88 -2.89 7.98 10.85
N TRP A 89 -3.10 7.63 12.12
CA TRP A 89 -3.06 6.24 12.61
C TRP A 89 -4.27 5.43 12.17
N SER A 90 -5.47 6.02 12.25
CA SER A 90 -6.68 5.40 11.69
C SER A 90 -6.55 5.18 10.19
N ARG A 91 -5.99 6.16 9.45
CA ARG A 91 -5.69 6.02 8.02
C ARG A 91 -4.69 4.91 7.76
N SER A 92 -3.57 4.90 8.48
CA SER A 92 -2.54 3.86 8.38
C SER A 92 -3.09 2.46 8.63
N ARG A 93 -3.96 2.30 9.63
CA ARG A 93 -4.65 1.05 9.95
C ARG A 93 -5.55 0.58 8.80
N HIS A 94 -6.40 1.46 8.26
CA HIS A 94 -7.26 1.11 7.12
C HIS A 94 -6.45 0.79 5.87
N SER A 95 -5.39 1.56 5.62
CA SER A 95 -4.46 1.30 4.53
C SER A 95 -3.74 -0.03 4.71
N ALA A 96 -3.36 -0.42 5.94
CA ALA A 96 -2.74 -1.71 6.20
C ALA A 96 -3.71 -2.88 5.99
N ASP A 97 -4.94 -2.77 6.49
CA ASP A 97 -6.01 -3.75 6.25
C ASP A 97 -6.28 -3.91 4.74
N HIS A 98 -6.37 -2.79 4.00
CA HIS A 98 -6.56 -2.84 2.56
C HIS A 98 -5.35 -3.45 1.82
N LEU A 99 -4.12 -3.07 2.20
CA LEU A 99 -2.88 -3.59 1.60
C LEU A 99 -2.64 -5.07 1.88
N SER A 100 -3.16 -5.60 3.00
CA SER A 100 -3.02 -7.02 3.36
C SER A 100 -3.54 -7.99 2.28
N LYS A 101 -4.44 -7.51 1.41
CA LYS A 101 -5.00 -8.25 0.26
C LYS A 101 -3.99 -8.43 -0.87
N TYR A 102 -2.98 -7.57 -0.95
CA TYR A 102 -2.00 -7.51 -2.05
C TYR A 102 -0.58 -7.83 -1.59
N LEU A 103 -0.25 -7.49 -0.34
CA LEU A 103 1.08 -7.59 0.25
C LEU A 103 0.98 -8.29 1.60
N LYS A 104 1.93 -9.20 1.85
CA LYS A 104 2.08 -9.84 3.16
C LYS A 104 3.13 -9.08 3.96
N PHE A 105 2.69 -8.33 4.96
CA PHE A 105 3.59 -7.62 5.87
C PHE A 105 2.99 -7.51 7.28
N GLU A 106 3.83 -7.26 8.26
CA GLU A 106 3.44 -7.17 9.66
C GLU A 106 4.26 -6.12 10.41
N TRP A 107 3.58 -5.25 11.14
CA TRP A 107 4.14 -4.38 12.17
C TRP A 107 4.48 -5.19 13.41
N VAL A 108 5.71 -5.05 13.90
CA VAL A 108 6.19 -5.73 15.11
C VAL A 108 6.81 -4.72 16.05
N TRP A 109 6.46 -4.81 17.34
CA TRP A 109 7.14 -4.05 18.38
C TRP A 109 8.35 -4.82 18.91
N ASN A 110 9.55 -4.25 18.78
CA ASN A 110 10.74 -4.79 19.39
C ASN A 110 10.86 -4.27 20.83
N LYS A 111 10.73 -5.16 21.81
CA LYS A 111 10.81 -4.82 23.25
C LYS A 111 12.21 -4.40 23.70
N GLU A 112 13.25 -4.98 23.12
CA GLU A 112 14.64 -4.74 23.51
C GLU A 112 15.11 -3.36 23.07
N LEU A 113 14.73 -2.98 21.85
CA LEU A 113 15.14 -1.71 21.23
C LEU A 113 14.07 -0.61 21.36
N GLY A 114 12.90 -0.92 21.94
CA GLY A 114 11.84 0.05 22.19
C GLY A 114 11.33 0.74 20.92
N CYS A 115 11.28 0.04 19.78
CA CYS A 115 10.90 0.63 18.50
C CYS A 115 10.09 -0.34 17.62
N PHE A 116 9.43 0.23 16.60
CA PHE A 116 8.65 -0.54 15.63
C PHE A 116 9.52 -1.01 14.46
N TYR A 117 9.26 -2.25 14.06
CA TYR A 117 9.78 -2.89 12.87
C TYR A 117 8.62 -3.22 11.92
N LEU A 118 8.96 -3.36 10.65
CA LEU A 118 8.03 -3.83 9.64
C LEU A 118 8.62 -5.04 8.92
N ASN A 119 7.98 -6.19 9.08
CA ASN A 119 8.36 -7.43 8.42
C ASN A 119 7.64 -7.54 7.08
N LEU A 120 8.39 -7.73 5.99
CA LEU A 120 7.87 -7.98 4.64
C LEU A 120 8.09 -9.46 4.29
N PHE A 121 7.01 -10.20 4.03
CA PHE A 121 7.03 -11.63 3.75
C PHE A 121 7.07 -11.90 2.25
N ARG A 122 8.20 -11.54 1.61
CA ARG A 122 8.43 -11.73 0.18
C ARG A 122 8.88 -13.14 -0.19
N SER A 123 9.51 -13.84 0.76
CA SER A 123 10.08 -15.18 0.59
C SER A 123 9.95 -15.97 1.89
N LEU A 124 10.51 -17.18 1.95
CA LEU A 124 10.60 -18.01 3.17
C LEU A 124 11.18 -17.24 4.36
N ASN A 125 12.09 -16.31 4.11
CA ASN A 125 12.66 -15.43 5.14
C ASN A 125 12.06 -14.03 5.02
N PRO A 126 11.46 -13.49 6.10
CA PRO A 126 10.95 -12.12 6.10
C PRO A 126 12.08 -11.11 6.06
N VAL A 127 11.89 -10.04 5.28
CA VAL A 127 12.77 -8.87 5.31
C VAL A 127 12.32 -7.97 6.44
N CYS A 128 13.16 -7.84 7.47
CA CYS A 128 12.90 -7.00 8.63
C CYS A 128 13.35 -5.56 8.35
N LEU A 129 12.40 -4.62 8.34
CA LEU A 129 12.67 -3.20 8.18
C LEU A 129 12.78 -2.53 9.55
N ALA A 130 14.01 -2.14 9.88
CA ALA A 130 14.35 -1.38 11.08
C ALA A 130 14.14 0.13 10.84
N PRO A 131 14.16 0.95 11.90
CA PRO A 131 14.12 2.41 11.75
C PRO A 131 15.17 2.97 10.77
N SER A 132 16.38 2.40 10.76
CA SER A 132 17.46 2.78 9.83
C SER A 132 17.14 2.54 8.35
N THR A 133 16.18 1.65 8.05
CA THR A 133 15.76 1.34 6.67
C THR A 133 14.41 1.99 6.30
N ALA A 134 13.93 2.97 7.09
CA ALA A 134 12.66 3.65 6.85
C ALA A 134 12.54 4.33 5.48
N GLY A 135 13.67 4.78 4.91
CA GLY A 135 13.72 5.33 3.55
C GLY A 135 13.42 4.30 2.45
N LEU A 136 13.60 3.01 2.72
CA LEU A 136 13.43 1.93 1.76
C LEU A 136 12.00 1.37 1.71
N VAL A 137 11.18 1.60 2.75
CA VAL A 137 9.85 1.00 2.91
C VAL A 137 8.98 1.21 1.66
N THR A 138 8.84 2.46 1.21
CA THR A 138 8.00 2.78 0.03
C THR A 138 8.46 2.07 -1.22
N ARG A 139 9.78 2.01 -1.44
CA ARG A 139 10.37 1.31 -2.60
C ARG A 139 10.12 -0.18 -2.51
N LEU A 140 10.38 -0.80 -1.36
CA LEU A 140 10.21 -2.25 -1.18
C LEU A 140 8.75 -2.68 -1.29
N PHE A 141 7.81 -1.92 -0.71
CA PHE A 141 6.39 -2.20 -0.88
C PHE A 141 5.97 -2.13 -2.34
N ARG A 142 6.44 -1.10 -3.05
CA ARG A 142 6.15 -0.91 -4.47
C ARG A 142 6.73 -2.03 -5.33
N ASP A 143 8.01 -2.36 -5.14
CA ASP A 143 8.69 -3.43 -5.87
C ASP A 143 7.97 -4.78 -5.66
N ASP A 144 7.40 -5.00 -4.47
CA ASP A 144 6.67 -6.23 -4.13
C ASP A 144 5.29 -6.25 -4.80
N LEU A 145 4.58 -5.13 -4.74
CA LEU A 145 3.29 -4.95 -5.38
C LEU A 145 3.39 -5.16 -6.89
N GLU A 146 4.36 -4.52 -7.54
CA GLU A 146 4.61 -4.67 -8.97
C GLU A 146 4.96 -6.12 -9.32
N SER A 147 5.71 -6.83 -8.48
CA SER A 147 6.04 -8.25 -8.70
C SER A 147 4.82 -9.15 -8.57
N ASN A 148 3.99 -8.95 -7.54
CA ASN A 148 2.76 -9.70 -7.35
C ASN A 148 1.76 -9.44 -8.48
N TYR A 149 1.63 -8.19 -8.90
CA TYR A 149 0.73 -7.80 -9.98
C TYR A 149 1.20 -8.35 -11.34
N PHE A 150 2.51 -8.28 -11.63
CA PHE A 150 3.08 -8.91 -12.81
C PHE A 150 2.77 -10.41 -12.84
N LYS A 151 3.01 -11.12 -11.74
CA LYS A 151 2.73 -12.56 -11.65
C LYS A 151 1.25 -12.87 -11.89
N GLN A 152 0.34 -12.13 -11.25
CA GLN A 152 -1.11 -12.30 -11.46
C GLN A 152 -1.52 -12.11 -12.93
N LEU A 153 -0.93 -11.13 -13.60
CA LEU A 153 -1.20 -10.86 -15.01
C LEU A 153 -0.61 -11.94 -15.94
N SER A 154 0.62 -12.40 -15.67
CA SER A 154 1.26 -13.50 -16.41
C SER A 154 0.50 -14.81 -16.26
N ASP A 155 -0.13 -15.05 -15.11
CA ASP A 155 -0.94 -16.26 -14.86
C ASP A 155 -2.29 -16.26 -15.62
N LEU A 156 -2.67 -15.16 -16.30
CA LEU A 156 -3.89 -15.11 -17.11
C LEU A 156 -3.75 -15.94 -18.40
N VAL A 157 -4.67 -16.87 -18.63
CA VAL A 157 -4.61 -17.84 -19.75
C VAL A 157 -4.47 -17.17 -21.13
N ASP A 158 -5.29 -16.16 -21.41
CA ASP A 158 -5.32 -15.51 -22.73
C ASP A 158 -4.44 -14.26 -22.80
N GLN A 159 -4.27 -13.55 -21.68
CA GLN A 159 -3.61 -12.24 -21.62
C GLN A 159 -2.17 -12.30 -21.09
N GLY A 160 -1.76 -13.39 -20.46
CA GLY A 160 -0.46 -13.53 -19.80
C GLY A 160 0.71 -13.51 -20.77
N LYS A 161 0.60 -14.19 -21.91
CA LYS A 161 1.64 -14.17 -22.97
C LYS A 161 1.91 -12.77 -23.50
N THR A 162 0.85 -11.97 -23.62
CA THR A 162 0.94 -10.58 -24.07
C THR A 162 1.68 -9.73 -23.04
N VAL A 163 1.43 -9.95 -21.74
CA VAL A 163 2.12 -9.27 -20.64
C VAL A 163 3.60 -9.63 -20.59
N GLU A 164 3.96 -10.90 -20.80
CA GLU A 164 5.34 -11.35 -20.89
C GLU A 164 6.09 -10.59 -22.01
N VAL A 165 5.55 -10.61 -23.24
CA VAL A 165 6.15 -9.90 -24.39
C VAL A 165 6.29 -8.40 -24.15
N PHE A 166 5.28 -7.75 -23.56
CA PHE A 166 5.36 -6.32 -23.25
C PHE A 166 6.35 -5.99 -22.12
N SER A 167 6.65 -6.95 -21.25
CA SER A 167 7.62 -6.77 -20.17
C SER A 167 9.08 -6.94 -20.60
N GLU A 168 9.33 -7.60 -21.74
CA GLU A 168 10.69 -7.85 -22.24
C GLU A 168 11.43 -6.57 -22.66
N HIS A 169 10.70 -5.56 -23.16
CA HIS A 169 11.30 -4.32 -23.63
C HIS A 169 10.68 -3.08 -22.96
N PRO A 170 11.50 -2.20 -22.33
CA PRO A 170 11.00 -0.95 -21.72
C PRO A 170 10.25 -0.01 -22.68
N ALA A 171 10.57 -0.06 -23.97
CA ALA A 171 9.93 0.73 -25.01
C ALA A 171 8.47 0.32 -25.24
N SER A 172 8.05 -0.89 -24.85
CA SER A 172 6.68 -1.37 -25.08
C SER A 172 5.63 -0.60 -24.27
N ASN A 173 6.02 0.19 -23.26
CA ASN A 173 5.09 0.84 -22.32
C ASN A 173 5.34 2.33 -22.13
N HIS A 174 6.24 2.94 -22.92
CA HIS A 174 6.56 4.37 -22.81
C HIS A 174 5.35 5.29 -23.10
N PHE A 175 4.43 4.80 -23.93
CA PHE A 175 3.21 5.51 -24.32
C PHE A 175 2.29 5.82 -23.13
N HIS A 176 2.30 4.96 -22.09
CA HIS A 176 1.48 5.17 -20.89
C HIS A 176 1.94 6.35 -20.03
N LEU A 177 3.22 6.75 -20.13
CA LEU A 177 3.79 7.85 -19.35
C LEU A 177 3.81 9.17 -20.12
N ALA A 178 4.10 9.12 -21.42
CA ALA A 178 4.28 10.31 -22.24
C ALA A 178 3.06 10.67 -23.09
N SER A 179 2.08 9.76 -23.26
CA SER A 179 0.97 9.86 -24.23
C SER A 179 1.39 9.91 -25.70
N ASP A 180 2.70 9.92 -25.98
CA ASP A 180 3.24 9.88 -27.32
C ASP A 180 2.66 8.65 -28.06
N TYR A 181 2.32 8.81 -29.33
CA TYR A 181 1.78 7.74 -30.20
C TYR A 181 0.44 7.10 -29.75
N MET A 182 -0.23 7.63 -28.73
CA MET A 182 -1.62 7.28 -28.39
C MET A 182 -2.60 8.32 -28.91
N SER A 183 -3.79 7.89 -29.34
CA SER A 183 -4.86 8.84 -29.65
C SER A 183 -5.32 9.54 -28.36
N CYS A 184 -5.78 10.79 -28.47
CA CYS A 184 -6.35 11.53 -27.33
C CYS A 184 -7.52 10.77 -26.67
N CYS A 185 -8.28 10.00 -27.46
CA CYS A 185 -9.39 9.19 -26.97
C CYS A 185 -8.89 8.02 -26.10
N ASP A 186 -7.88 7.29 -26.58
CA ASP A 186 -7.31 6.14 -25.85
C ASP A 186 -6.64 6.61 -24.55
N TRP A 187 -5.92 7.74 -24.60
CA TRP A 187 -5.29 8.34 -23.43
C TRP A 187 -6.33 8.75 -22.38
N ASN A 188 -7.39 9.47 -22.79
CA ASN A 188 -8.46 9.87 -21.89
C ASN A 188 -9.20 8.68 -21.28
N PHE A 189 -9.42 7.61 -22.06
CA PHE A 189 -10.04 6.39 -21.57
C PHE A 189 -9.16 5.67 -20.55
N ILE A 190 -7.90 5.41 -20.88
CA ILE A 190 -6.96 4.68 -20.01
C ILE A 190 -6.68 5.47 -18.72
N HIS A 191 -6.44 6.78 -18.79
CA HIS A 191 -6.19 7.57 -17.59
C HIS A 191 -7.41 7.66 -16.67
N ARG A 192 -8.61 7.87 -17.22
CA ARG A 192 -9.82 7.97 -16.39
C ARG A 192 -10.19 6.64 -15.76
N THR A 193 -9.97 5.51 -16.44
CA THR A 193 -10.17 4.19 -15.85
C THR A 193 -9.15 3.91 -14.75
N HIS A 194 -7.88 4.27 -14.95
CA HIS A 194 -6.83 4.11 -13.94
C HIS A 194 -7.05 4.97 -12.68
N LEU A 195 -7.53 6.20 -12.86
CA LEU A 195 -7.92 7.10 -11.77
C LEU A 195 -9.23 6.67 -11.08
N GLY A 196 -9.93 5.66 -11.61
CA GLY A 196 -11.26 5.26 -11.13
C GLY A 196 -12.35 6.31 -11.42
N CYS A 197 -12.09 7.27 -12.31
CA CYS A 197 -13.04 8.30 -12.74
C CYS A 197 -14.00 7.82 -13.85
N LEU A 198 -13.68 6.70 -14.52
CA LEU A 198 -14.56 6.04 -15.47
C LEU A 198 -14.96 4.67 -14.91
N GLN A 199 -16.24 4.51 -14.54
CA GLN A 199 -16.78 3.22 -14.15
C GLN A 199 -16.89 2.33 -15.40
N LEU A 200 -16.02 1.33 -15.49
CA LEU A 200 -16.16 0.27 -16.49
C LEU A 200 -17.23 -0.71 -16.01
N ASN A 201 -18.01 -1.28 -16.93
CA ASN A 201 -18.97 -2.33 -16.58
C ASN A 201 -18.31 -3.52 -15.86
N ALA A 202 -17.01 -3.77 -16.11
CA ALA A 202 -16.21 -4.78 -15.41
C ALA A 202 -15.84 -4.41 -13.96
N THR A 203 -15.91 -3.12 -13.59
CA THR A 203 -15.66 -2.63 -12.21
C THR A 203 -16.94 -2.50 -11.38
N MET A 204 -18.09 -2.80 -11.98
CA MET A 204 -19.38 -2.82 -11.28
C MET A 204 -19.56 -4.18 -10.60
N ASN A 205 -19.70 -4.19 -9.27
CA ASN A 205 -20.13 -5.39 -8.57
C ASN A 205 -21.51 -5.81 -9.07
N PHE A 206 -21.62 -6.97 -9.72
CA PHE A 206 -22.87 -7.52 -10.25
C PHE A 206 -23.97 -7.66 -9.19
N SER A 207 -23.62 -7.65 -7.90
CA SER A 207 -24.57 -7.67 -6.78
C SER A 207 -25.46 -6.42 -6.66
N ASN A 208 -25.09 -5.30 -7.31
CA ASN A 208 -25.85 -4.04 -7.25
C ASN A 208 -26.80 -3.80 -8.43
N ARG A 209 -26.90 -4.75 -9.38
CA ARG A 209 -27.93 -4.69 -10.42
C ARG A 209 -29.17 -5.42 -9.93
N ASN A 210 -30.15 -4.67 -9.44
CA ASN A 210 -31.53 -5.15 -9.49
C ASN A 210 -31.92 -5.29 -10.96
N PRO A 211 -32.27 -6.49 -11.44
CA PRO A 211 -32.82 -6.63 -12.77
C PRO A 211 -34.16 -5.88 -12.82
N ARG A 212 -34.26 -4.90 -13.71
CA ARG A 212 -35.54 -4.41 -14.22
C ARG A 212 -35.82 -5.13 -15.53
#